data_AF-A0A925E690-F1
#
_entry.id   AF-A0A925E690-F1
#
_cell.length_a   1.000
_cell.length_b   1.000
_cell.length_c   1.000
_cell.angle_alpha   90.00
_cell.angle_beta   90.00
_cell.angle_gamma   90.00
#
_symmetry.space_group_name_H-M   'P 1'
#
loop_
_entity.id
_entity.type
_entity.pdbx_description
1 polymer ?
#
loop_
_entity_poly.entity_id
_entity_poly.type
_entity_poly.pdbx_seq_one_letter_code
_entity_poly.pdbx_strand_id
1 'polypeptide(L)'
;VLVPGGRLSLFEPINRFGHPQPDHLFWGYDVTPVISLGRRVRAIYEGIQPSDDPMLDFDERDLLKMAEDAGFTEIHLEVRWDIIPDQHWSSGGWEAFIHLAPNPRVPTLQEAIREALTDEEIKRFIDHLRPLVENEAAQQRTSVAYLWAKKH
;
A
#
# COMPACT_ATOMS: atom_id res chain seq x y z
N VAL A 1 -14.61 22.41 -13.09
CA VAL A 1 -15.13 21.09 -13.55
C VAL A 1 -16.52 20.83 -13.00
N LEU A 2 -16.75 20.93 -11.69
CA LEU A 2 -18.12 20.93 -11.14
C LEU A 2 -18.71 22.36 -11.14
N VAL A 3 -19.96 22.49 -11.58
CA VAL A 3 -20.78 23.71 -11.43
C VAL A 3 -21.43 23.73 -10.04
N PRO A 4 -21.94 24.89 -9.56
CA PRO A 4 -22.72 24.95 -8.32
C PRO A 4 -23.87 23.92 -8.31
N GLY A 5 -24.04 23.23 -7.19
CA GLY A 5 -24.95 22.10 -7.04
C GLY A 5 -24.44 20.75 -7.60
N GLY A 6 -23.26 20.73 -8.23
CA GLY A 6 -22.59 19.51 -8.67
C GLY A 6 -22.21 18.60 -7.49
N ARG A 7 -22.05 17.31 -7.75
CA ARG A 7 -21.74 16.31 -6.70
C ARG A 7 -20.33 15.76 -6.87
N LEU A 8 -19.64 15.59 -5.76
CA LEU A 8 -18.41 14.78 -5.64
C LEU A 8 -18.81 13.39 -5.14
N SER A 9 -18.19 12.36 -5.71
CA SER A 9 -18.28 10.96 -5.28
C SER A 9 -16.88 10.36 -5.47
N LEU A 10 -16.21 10.02 -4.38
CA LEU A 10 -14.82 9.60 -4.34
C LEU A 10 -14.71 8.26 -3.60
N PHE A 11 -13.94 7.35 -4.17
CA PHE A 11 -13.40 6.18 -3.49
C PHE A 11 -11.89 6.39 -3.37
N GLU A 12 -11.34 6.30 -2.17
CA GLU A 12 -9.92 6.55 -1.91
C GLU A 12 -9.34 5.51 -0.94
N PRO A 13 -8.27 4.78 -1.31
CA PRO A 13 -7.50 4.00 -0.36
C PRO A 13 -6.81 4.90 0.68
N ILE A 14 -6.91 4.56 1.96
CA ILE A 14 -6.22 5.25 3.06
C ILE A 14 -4.95 4.45 3.41
N ASN A 15 -3.89 4.64 2.63
CA ASN A 15 -2.65 3.87 2.79
C ASN A 15 -1.98 4.13 4.15
N ARG A 16 -2.17 5.32 4.74
CA ARG A 16 -1.66 5.69 6.07
C ARG A 16 -2.05 4.70 7.18
N PHE A 17 -3.18 4.01 7.04
CA PHE A 17 -3.63 3.01 8.03
C PHE A 17 -2.76 1.75 8.07
N GLY A 18 -2.23 1.32 6.92
CA GLY A 18 -1.39 0.14 6.77
C GLY A 18 0.12 0.45 6.77
N HIS A 19 0.49 1.72 6.61
CA HIS A 19 1.88 2.16 6.43
C HIS A 19 2.37 3.08 7.57
N PRO A 20 3.61 2.90 8.07
CA PRO A 20 4.53 1.80 7.77
C PRO A 20 4.07 0.49 8.43
N GLN A 21 4.37 -0.64 7.78
CA GLN A 21 4.16 -1.96 8.38
C GLN A 21 5.22 -2.24 9.45
N PRO A 22 4.91 -3.07 10.47
CA PRO A 22 5.92 -3.63 11.36
C PRO A 22 7.10 -4.23 10.58
N ASP A 23 8.32 -4.08 11.10
CA ASP A 23 9.56 -4.50 10.42
C ASP A 23 9.58 -5.95 9.93
N HIS A 24 8.93 -6.85 10.67
CA HIS A 24 8.87 -8.27 10.35
C HIS A 24 7.89 -8.61 9.21
N LEU A 25 7.05 -7.66 8.78
CA LEU A 25 6.09 -7.86 7.69
C LEU A 25 6.57 -7.16 6.41
N PHE A 26 6.77 -7.91 5.33
CA PHE A 26 7.06 -7.37 4.01
C PHE A 26 5.82 -7.51 3.12
N TRP A 27 5.10 -6.40 2.89
CA TRP A 27 3.82 -6.41 2.18
C TRP A 27 2.82 -7.43 2.75
N GLY A 28 2.79 -7.54 4.07
CA GLY A 28 1.94 -8.48 4.81
C GLY A 28 2.54 -9.86 5.07
N TYR A 29 3.60 -10.26 4.38
CA TYR A 29 4.24 -11.56 4.61
C TYR A 29 5.24 -11.50 5.76
N ASP A 30 5.18 -12.48 6.68
CA ASP A 30 6.15 -12.59 7.77
C ASP A 30 7.53 -12.99 7.22
N VAL A 31 8.46 -12.05 7.24
CA VAL A 31 9.85 -12.19 6.81
C VAL A 31 10.82 -12.26 7.98
N THR A 32 10.37 -12.56 9.20
CA THR A 32 11.23 -12.65 10.40
C THR A 32 12.55 -13.38 10.15
N PRO A 33 12.59 -14.56 9.48
CA PRO A 33 13.85 -15.28 9.22
C PRO A 33 14.84 -14.54 8.29
N VAL A 34 14.34 -13.60 7.48
CA VAL A 34 15.12 -12.83 6.48
C VAL A 34 14.92 -11.32 6.65
N ILE A 35 14.61 -10.87 7.88
CA ILE A 35 14.17 -9.50 8.18
C ILE A 35 15.18 -8.44 7.74
N SER A 36 16.49 -8.72 7.86
CA SER A 36 17.54 -7.80 7.41
C SER A 36 17.53 -7.60 5.90
N LEU A 37 17.19 -8.63 5.13
CA LEU A 37 17.06 -8.56 3.67
C LEU A 37 15.78 -7.79 3.30
N GLY A 38 14.66 -8.11 3.96
CA GLY A 38 13.39 -7.40 3.77
C GLY A 38 13.49 -5.89 4.05
N ARG A 39 14.24 -5.48 5.09
CA ARG A 39 14.53 -4.07 5.37
C ARG A 39 15.31 -3.39 4.24
N ARG A 40 16.35 -4.03 3.69
CA ARG A 40 17.14 -3.47 2.58
C ARG A 40 16.32 -3.29 1.32
N VAL A 41 15.48 -4.26 0.99
CA VAL A 41 14.56 -4.14 -0.17
C VAL A 41 13.53 -3.03 0.07
N ARG A 42 12.97 -2.93 1.28
CA ARG A 42 12.03 -1.84 1.64
C ARG A 42 12.67 -0.46 1.53
N ALA A 43 13.94 -0.31 1.91
CA ALA A 43 14.66 0.95 1.84
C ALA A 43 14.76 1.50 0.40
N ILE A 44 14.75 0.63 -0.63
CA ILE A 44 14.66 1.06 -2.03
C ILE A 44 13.34 1.80 -2.28
N TYR A 45 12.21 1.23 -1.83
CA TYR A 45 10.91 1.84 -1.97
C TYR A 45 10.78 3.13 -1.15
N GLU A 46 11.21 3.12 0.10
CA GLU A 46 11.16 4.29 0.99
C GLU A 46 12.02 5.46 0.49
N GLY A 47 13.12 5.17 -0.21
CA GLY A 47 13.94 6.20 -0.85
C GLY A 47 13.29 6.88 -2.05
N ILE A 48 12.35 6.20 -2.73
CA ILE A 48 11.63 6.72 -3.90
C ILE A 48 10.28 7.34 -3.49
N GLN A 49 9.59 6.67 -2.57
CA GLN A 49 8.27 7.03 -2.06
C GLN A 49 8.34 7.17 -0.52
N PRO A 50 8.85 8.31 -0.01
CA PRO A 50 8.93 8.57 1.42
C PRO A 50 7.55 8.72 2.06
N SER A 51 7.49 8.78 3.39
CA SER A 51 6.22 8.85 4.13
C SER A 51 5.40 10.14 3.91
N ASP A 52 6.04 11.19 3.40
CA ASP A 52 5.42 12.45 2.99
C ASP A 52 5.04 12.47 1.50
N ASP A 53 5.10 11.32 0.81
CA ASP A 53 4.55 11.18 -0.53
C ASP A 53 3.00 11.27 -0.49
N PRO A 54 2.35 11.92 -1.48
CA PRO A 54 0.90 12.06 -1.52
C PRO A 54 0.09 10.77 -1.49
N MET A 55 0.69 9.61 -1.78
CA MET A 55 0.01 8.33 -1.60
C MET A 55 -0.06 7.88 -0.13
N LEU A 56 0.75 8.46 0.76
CA LEU A 56 0.96 8.00 2.13
C LEU A 56 0.73 9.09 3.19
N ASP A 57 0.63 10.37 2.81
CA ASP A 57 0.71 11.51 3.72
C ASP A 57 -0.63 12.00 4.29
N PHE A 58 -1.76 11.40 3.89
CA PHE A 58 -3.09 11.79 4.37
C PHE A 58 -3.87 10.62 4.98
N ASP A 59 -4.79 10.95 5.89
CA ASP A 59 -5.78 10.02 6.45
C ASP A 59 -7.24 10.43 6.15
N GLU A 60 -8.20 9.73 6.76
CA GLU A 60 -9.62 9.97 6.52
C GLU A 60 -10.09 11.37 6.97
N ARG A 61 -9.43 11.96 7.97
CA ARG A 61 -9.76 13.29 8.51
C ARG A 61 -9.21 14.38 7.61
N ASP A 62 -8.04 14.14 7.03
CA ASP A 62 -7.48 15.01 6.01
C ASP A 62 -8.41 15.11 4.80
N LEU A 63 -9.03 14.01 4.37
CA LEU A 63 -10.03 14.04 3.27
C LEU A 63 -11.24 14.92 3.59
N LEU A 64 -11.76 14.87 4.83
CA LEU A 64 -12.85 15.77 5.27
C LEU A 64 -12.40 17.23 5.20
N LYS A 65 -11.23 17.52 5.77
CA LYS A 65 -10.67 18.87 5.78
C LYS A 65 -10.44 19.41 4.36
N MET A 66 -9.89 18.59 3.47
CA MET A 66 -9.67 18.96 2.07
C MET A 66 -10.99 19.27 1.35
N ALA A 67 -12.06 18.51 1.64
CA ALA A 67 -13.37 18.77 1.07
C ALA A 67 -13.98 20.09 1.59
N GLU A 68 -13.84 20.37 2.89
CA GLU A 68 -14.25 21.64 3.51
C GLU A 68 -13.50 22.83 2.92
N ASP A 69 -12.16 22.75 2.89
CA ASP A 69 -11.28 23.81 2.37
C ASP A 69 -11.53 24.07 0.88
N ALA A 70 -11.95 23.04 0.13
CA ALA A 70 -12.34 23.16 -1.28
C ALA A 70 -13.74 23.76 -1.49
N GLY A 71 -14.46 24.11 -0.42
CA GLY A 71 -15.78 24.74 -0.45
C GLY A 71 -16.90 23.79 -0.86
N PHE A 72 -16.77 22.50 -0.54
CA PHE A 72 -17.91 21.58 -0.61
C PHE A 72 -18.80 21.73 0.63
N THR A 73 -20.07 21.39 0.48
CA THR A 73 -21.08 21.34 1.53
C THR A 73 -21.76 19.97 1.51
N GLU A 74 -22.55 19.67 2.55
CA GLU A 74 -23.16 18.33 2.71
C GLU A 74 -22.11 17.21 2.55
N ILE A 75 -20.99 17.35 3.27
CA ILE A 75 -19.85 16.42 3.19
C ILE A 75 -20.17 15.20 4.04
N HIS A 76 -20.03 14.04 3.43
CA HIS A 76 -20.21 12.74 4.08
C HIS A 76 -19.00 11.86 3.77
N LEU A 77 -18.62 11.05 4.74
CA LEU A 77 -17.54 10.11 4.62
C LEU A 77 -17.93 8.80 5.32
N GLU A 78 -17.86 7.71 4.57
CA GLU A 78 -17.86 6.36 5.11
C GLU A 78 -16.48 5.76 4.92
N VAL A 79 -16.02 5.00 5.89
CA VAL A 79 -14.71 4.36 5.80
C VAL A 79 -14.85 2.92 6.26
N ARG A 80 -14.12 2.03 5.61
CA ARG A 80 -14.00 0.62 5.98
C ARG A 80 -12.55 0.34 6.34
N TRP A 81 -12.35 -0.41 7.41
CA TRP A 81 -11.04 -0.87 7.86
C TRP A 81 -11.09 -2.39 7.94
N ASP A 82 -10.14 -3.02 7.26
CA ASP A 82 -10.04 -4.47 7.20
C ASP A 82 -8.68 -4.88 7.80
N ILE A 83 -8.73 -5.79 8.76
CA ILE A 83 -7.56 -6.51 9.28
C ILE A 83 -7.88 -8.00 9.14
N ILE A 84 -7.30 -8.64 8.13
CA ILE A 84 -7.61 -10.03 7.79
C ILE A 84 -6.32 -10.85 7.64
N PRO A 85 -6.34 -12.14 8.02
CA PRO A 85 -5.14 -12.97 8.09
C PRO A 85 -4.66 -13.50 6.73
N ASP A 86 -5.57 -13.61 5.76
CA ASP A 86 -5.32 -14.22 4.46
C ASP A 86 -5.67 -13.22 3.37
N GLN A 87 -4.76 -13.03 2.42
CA GLN A 87 -4.95 -12.06 1.34
C GLN A 87 -4.73 -12.70 -0.02
N HIS A 88 -5.75 -12.59 -0.88
CA HIS A 88 -5.76 -13.15 -2.25
C HIS A 88 -5.18 -12.22 -3.31
N TRP A 89 -4.50 -11.14 -2.93
CA TRP A 89 -3.97 -10.18 -3.90
C TRP A 89 -2.81 -10.75 -4.72
N SER A 90 -2.13 -11.76 -4.16
CA SER A 90 -1.12 -12.58 -4.83
C SER A 90 -1.71 -13.78 -5.59
N SER A 91 -3.01 -13.81 -5.88
CA SER A 91 -3.69 -14.93 -6.56
C SER A 91 -3.12 -15.30 -7.94
N GLY A 92 -2.26 -14.44 -8.53
CA GLY A 92 -1.46 -14.76 -9.72
C GLY A 92 -0.21 -15.62 -9.46
N GLY A 93 0.04 -16.03 -8.20
CA GLY A 93 1.20 -16.80 -7.78
C GLY A 93 2.49 -15.99 -7.75
N TRP A 94 3.61 -16.70 -7.52
CA TRP A 94 4.94 -16.10 -7.37
C TRP A 94 5.36 -15.23 -8.56
N GLU A 95 5.10 -15.69 -9.79
CA GLU A 95 5.51 -14.96 -10.99
C GLU A 95 4.77 -13.63 -11.14
N ALA A 96 3.48 -13.56 -10.81
CA ALA A 96 2.77 -12.28 -10.82
C ALA A 96 3.29 -11.36 -9.71
N PHE A 97 3.57 -11.92 -8.53
CA PHE A 97 4.03 -11.17 -7.37
C PHE A 97 5.42 -10.55 -7.56
N ILE A 98 6.39 -11.32 -8.08
CA ILE A 98 7.77 -10.84 -8.24
C ILE A 98 7.90 -9.71 -9.27
N HIS A 99 6.96 -9.63 -10.22
CA HIS A 99 6.91 -8.57 -11.23
C HIS A 99 5.95 -7.42 -10.87
N LEU A 100 5.38 -7.43 -9.66
CA LEU A 100 4.52 -6.35 -9.19
C LEU A 100 5.33 -5.07 -8.97
N ALA A 101 4.85 -3.96 -9.54
CA ALA A 101 5.25 -2.61 -9.17
C ALA A 101 4.09 -1.92 -8.42
N PRO A 102 4.28 -1.44 -7.17
CA PRO A 102 3.21 -0.79 -6.40
C PRO A 102 2.55 0.41 -7.08
N ASN A 103 3.31 1.16 -7.89
CA ASN A 103 2.80 2.21 -8.76
C ASN A 103 3.78 2.42 -9.94
N PRO A 104 3.41 3.17 -11.00
CA PRO A 104 4.24 3.32 -12.20
C PRO A 104 5.60 4.02 -12.01
N ARG A 105 5.87 4.59 -10.82
CA ARG A 105 7.11 5.33 -10.53
C ARG A 105 8.11 4.54 -9.68
N VAL A 106 7.73 3.39 -9.17
CA VAL A 106 8.59 2.53 -8.33
C VAL A 106 8.94 1.23 -9.06
N PRO A 107 10.11 0.63 -8.78
CA PRO A 107 10.53 -0.60 -9.43
C PRO A 107 9.62 -1.78 -9.10
N THR A 108 9.66 -2.80 -9.95
CA THR A 108 9.10 -4.11 -9.61
C THR A 108 9.82 -4.72 -8.40
N LEU A 109 9.19 -5.69 -7.73
CA LEU A 109 9.86 -6.40 -6.63
C LEU A 109 11.16 -7.08 -7.08
N GLN A 110 11.18 -7.65 -8.29
CA GLN A 110 12.38 -8.26 -8.85
C GLN A 110 13.53 -7.26 -8.98
N GLU A 111 13.25 -6.07 -9.51
CA GLU A 111 14.25 -5.01 -9.69
C GLU A 111 14.76 -4.51 -8.34
N ALA A 112 13.87 -4.24 -7.38
CA ALA A 112 14.25 -3.80 -6.04
C ALA A 112 15.10 -4.85 -5.31
N ILE A 113 14.77 -6.14 -5.44
CA ILE A 113 15.56 -7.25 -4.89
C ILE A 113 16.96 -7.29 -5.51
N ARG A 114 17.06 -7.17 -6.85
CA ARG A 114 18.34 -7.19 -7.56
C ARG A 114 19.23 -6.00 -7.24
N GLU A 115 18.63 -4.83 -6.98
CA GLU A 115 19.37 -3.65 -6.56
C GLU A 115 19.85 -3.78 -5.11
N ALA A 116 18.99 -4.28 -4.22
CA ALA A 116 19.25 -4.28 -2.80
C ALA A 116 20.16 -5.41 -2.33
N LEU A 117 20.16 -6.58 -2.99
CA LEU A 117 20.70 -7.84 -2.45
C LEU A 117 21.73 -8.51 -3.38
N THR A 118 22.65 -9.28 -2.82
CA THR A 118 23.57 -10.15 -3.59
C THR A 118 22.89 -11.43 -4.06
N ASP A 119 23.44 -12.15 -5.04
CA ASP A 119 22.84 -13.40 -5.55
C ASP A 119 22.51 -14.44 -4.47
N GLU A 120 23.38 -14.60 -3.47
CA GLU A 120 23.14 -15.51 -2.34
C GLU A 120 22.03 -15.00 -1.39
N GLU A 121 21.95 -13.68 -1.19
CA GLU A 121 20.87 -13.04 -0.43
C GLU A 121 19.53 -13.13 -1.16
N ILE A 122 19.52 -12.90 -2.47
CA ILE A 122 18.34 -13.04 -3.33
C ILE A 122 17.79 -14.46 -3.20
N LYS A 123 18.64 -15.48 -3.31
CA LYS A 123 18.22 -16.87 -3.14
C LYS A 123 17.56 -17.08 -1.77
N ARG A 124 18.20 -16.64 -0.68
CA ARG A 124 17.64 -16.78 0.68
C ARG A 124 16.32 -16.05 0.87
N PHE A 125 16.20 -14.85 0.31
CA PHE A 125 14.98 -14.05 0.40
C PHE A 125 13.82 -14.70 -0.38
N ILE A 126 14.08 -15.17 -1.60
CA ILE A 126 13.09 -15.85 -2.43
C ILE A 126 12.69 -17.20 -1.83
N ASP A 127 13.64 -18.00 -1.34
CA ASP A 127 13.36 -19.30 -0.71
C ASP A 127 12.40 -19.16 0.48
N HIS A 128 12.51 -18.05 1.23
CA HIS A 128 11.60 -17.75 2.34
C HIS A 128 10.26 -17.16 1.87
N LEU A 129 10.28 -16.19 0.96
CA LEU A 129 9.09 -15.42 0.59
C LEU A 129 8.16 -16.17 -0.36
N ARG A 130 8.71 -16.93 -1.32
CA ARG A 130 7.90 -17.61 -2.36
C ARG A 130 6.83 -18.53 -1.77
N PRO A 131 7.14 -19.44 -0.82
CA PRO A 131 6.12 -20.30 -0.24
C PRO A 131 5.01 -19.50 0.47
N LEU A 132 5.32 -18.36 1.08
CA LEU A 132 4.32 -17.53 1.75
C LEU A 132 3.35 -16.90 0.74
N VAL A 133 3.88 -16.43 -0.39
CA VAL A 133 3.10 -15.87 -1.50
C VAL A 133 2.20 -16.93 -2.14
N GLU A 134 2.74 -18.12 -2.38
CA GLU A 134 2.01 -19.24 -2.99
C GLU A 134 0.92 -19.81 -2.08
N ASN A 135 1.04 -19.66 -0.76
CA ASN A 135 0.03 -20.07 0.22
C ASN A 135 -0.86 -18.90 0.68
N GLU A 136 -0.81 -17.73 0.04
CA GLU A 136 -1.64 -16.56 0.35
C GLU A 136 -1.59 -16.08 1.82
N ALA A 137 -0.47 -16.34 2.51
CA ALA A 137 -0.28 -16.11 3.94
C ALA A 137 0.13 -14.67 4.29
N ALA A 138 -0.43 -13.68 3.59
CA ALA A 138 -0.18 -12.26 3.85
C ALA A 138 -1.22 -11.67 4.80
N GLN A 139 -0.73 -11.04 5.88
CA GLN A 139 -1.56 -10.22 6.75
C GLN A 139 -1.93 -8.92 6.03
N GLN A 140 -3.23 -8.69 5.86
CA GLN A 140 -3.75 -7.47 5.27
C GLN A 140 -4.17 -6.49 6.35
N ARG A 141 -3.78 -5.23 6.16
CA ARG A 141 -4.26 -4.10 6.94
C ARG A 141 -4.55 -2.94 5.99
N THR A 142 -5.81 -2.79 5.60
CA THR A 142 -6.24 -1.81 4.59
C THR A 142 -7.37 -0.96 5.10
N SER A 143 -7.45 0.27 4.59
CA SER A 143 -8.60 1.13 4.79
C SER A 143 -9.00 1.77 3.47
N VAL A 144 -10.29 1.93 3.26
CA VAL A 144 -10.86 2.61 2.10
C VAL A 144 -11.92 3.60 2.55
N ALA A 145 -11.91 4.78 1.96
CA ALA A 145 -12.85 5.86 2.18
C ALA A 145 -13.81 6.00 0.99
N TYR A 146 -15.07 6.28 1.29
CA TYR A 146 -16.11 6.66 0.35
C TYR A 146 -16.59 8.06 0.77
N LEU A 147 -16.19 9.08 0.02
CA LEU A 147 -16.53 10.47 0.29
C LEU A 147 -17.52 10.98 -0.76
N TRP A 148 -18.57 11.66 -0.32
CA TRP A 148 -19.45 12.40 -1.23
C TRP A 148 -19.86 13.74 -0.64
N ALA A 149 -20.01 14.72 -1.53
CA ALA A 149 -20.32 16.09 -1.14
C ALA A 149 -20.97 16.87 -2.29
N LYS A 150 -21.45 18.09 -2.01
CA LYS A 150 -22.00 19.00 -3.02
C LYS A 150 -21.14 20.24 -3.17
N LYS A 151 -20.96 20.71 -4.41
CA LYS A 151 -20.29 21.97 -4.68
C LYS A 151 -21.25 23.11 -4.37
N HIS A 152 -20.85 24.00 -3.48
CA HIS A 152 -21.54 25.26 -3.25
C HIS A 152 -21.50 26.16 -4.50
#